data_AF-K1YX16-F1
#
_entry.id   AF-K1YX16-F1
#
_cell.length_a   1.000
_cell.length_b   1.000
_cell.length_c   1.000
_cell.angle_alpha   90.00
_cell.angle_beta   90.00
_cell.angle_gamma   90.00
#
_symmetry.space_group_name_H-M   'P 1'
#
loop_
_entity.id
_entity.type
_entity.pdbx_description
1 polymer ?
#
loop_
_entity_poly.entity_id
_entity_poly.type
_entity_poly.pdbx_seq_one_letter_code
_entity_poly.pdbx_strand_id
1 'polypeptide(L)' 'MIDVLLLLEGSYPYVSGGVATWVHQLVTSMKDLRFGIVSITAAPDPTRTPKYEMPGHVI' A
#
# COMPACT_ATOMS: atom_id res chain seq x y z
N MET A 1 13.42 -2.49 9.78
CA MET A 1 12.90 -3.87 9.90
C MET A 1 11.44 -3.86 9.49
N ILE A 2 10.96 -4.82 8.71
CA ILE A 2 9.56 -4.94 8.29
C ILE A 2 9.04 -6.23 8.92
N ASP A 3 7.86 -6.17 9.54
CA ASP A 3 7.22 -7.35 10.13
C ASP A 3 6.35 -8.08 9.09
N VAL A 4 5.67 -7.31 8.24
CA VAL A 4 4.81 -7.83 7.17
C VAL A 4 5.07 -7.07 5.87
N LEU A 5 5.38 -7.81 4.79
CA LEU A 5 5.54 -7.25 3.45
C LEU A 5 4.32 -7.61 2.58
N LEU A 6 3.66 -6.59 2.02
CA LEU A 6 2.56 -6.78 1.08
C LEU A 6 3.06 -6.57 -0.36
N LEU A 7 2.93 -7.60 -1.19
CA LEU A 7 3.16 -7.55 -2.63
C LEU A 7 1.81 -7.34 -3.33
N LEU A 8 1.64 -6.21 -3.99
CA LEU A 8 0.34 -5.74 -4.48
C LEU A 8 0.41 -5.42 -5.98
N GLU A 9 -0.16 -6.28 -6.80
CA GLU A 9 -0.23 -6.06 -8.25
C GLU A 9 -1.42 -5.14 -8.60
N GLY A 10 -1.16 -4.06 -9.34
CA GLY A 10 -2.20 -3.21 -9.94
C GLY A 10 -3.20 -2.57 -8.97
N SER A 11 -2.88 -2.50 -7.67
CA SER A 11 -3.81 -2.07 -6.63
C SER A 11 -3.25 -0.93 -5.77
N TYR A 12 -3.00 -1.16 -4.48
CA TYR A 12 -2.57 -0.13 -3.53
C TYR A 12 -1.12 0.32 -3.78
N PRO A 13 -0.75 1.59 -3.55
CA PRO A 13 -1.63 2.71 -3.14
C PRO A 13 -2.21 3.50 -4.32
N TYR A 14 -2.07 3.02 -5.56
CA TYR A 14 -2.30 3.83 -6.76
C TYR A 14 -3.70 3.69 -7.37
N VAL A 15 -4.37 2.56 -7.15
CA VAL A 15 -5.70 2.27 -7.68
C VAL A 15 -6.70 2.24 -6.54
N SER A 16 -7.85 2.88 -6.74
CA SER A 16 -8.97 2.82 -5.79
C SER A 16 -9.82 1.60 -6.09
N GLY A 17 -10.25 0.88 -5.05
CA GLY A 17 -11.08 -0.31 -5.17
C GLY A 17 -11.13 -1.09 -3.87
N GLY A 18 -11.88 -2.20 -3.85
CA GLY A 18 -12.08 -2.98 -2.62
C GLY A 18 -10.78 -3.45 -1.98
N VAL A 19 -9.85 -3.99 -2.78
CA VAL A 19 -8.55 -4.47 -2.29
C VAL A 19 -7.71 -3.33 -1.71
N ALA A 20 -7.60 -2.22 -2.43
CA ALA A 20 -6.78 -1.09 -1.96
C ALA A 20 -7.36 -0.43 -0.70
N THR A 21 -8.68 -0.27 -0.64
CA THR A 21 -9.36 0.24 0.56
C THR A 21 -9.17 -0.70 1.75
N TRP A 22 -9.30 -2.01 1.54
CA TRP A 22 -9.10 -2.99 2.60
C TRP A 22 -7.64 -3.01 3.08
N VAL A 23 -6.67 -3.00 2.17
CA VAL A 23 -5.24 -2.90 2.53
C VAL A 23 -4.98 -1.65 3.35
N HIS A 24 -5.49 -0.50 2.92
CA HIS A 24 -5.33 0.75 3.66
C HIS A 24 -5.90 0.67 5.08
N GLN A 25 -7.09 0.10 5.23
CA GLN A 25 -7.74 -0.10 6.53
C GLN A 25 -6.93 -1.06 7.41
N LEU A 26 -6.45 -2.17 6.84
CA LEU A 26 -5.64 -3.17 7.53
C LEU A 26 -4.38 -2.54 8.12
N VAL A 27 -3.56 -1.92 7.28
CA VAL A 27 -2.28 -1.34 7.73
C VAL A 27 -2.49 -0.18 8.69
N THR A 28 -3.57 0.59 8.54
CA THR A 28 -3.90 1.70 9.46
C THR A 28 -4.36 1.21 10.83
N SER A 29 -5.04 0.06 10.88
CA SER A 29 -5.60 -0.50 12.13
C SER A 29 -4.55 -1.22 12.98
N MET A 30 -3.57 -1.87 12.34
CA MET A 30 -2.53 -2.66 12.99
C MET A 30 -1.26 -1.82 13.25
N LYS A 31 -1.35 -0.87 14.20
CA LYS A 31 -0.26 0.09 14.48
C LYS A 31 0.95 -0.51 15.19
N ASP A 32 0.78 -1.71 15.74
CA ASP A 32 1.81 -2.51 16.42
C ASP A 32 2.75 -3.23 15.46
N LEU A 33 2.36 -3.37 14.18
CA LEU A 33 3.15 -3.99 13.13
C LEU A 33 3.73 -2.94 12.18
N ARG A 34 4.97 -3.14 11.71
CA ARG A 34 5.58 -2.34 10.65
C ARG A 34 5.35 -3.00 9.30
N PHE A 35 4.72 -2.27 8.39
CA PHE A 35 4.40 -2.78 7.06
C PHE A 35 5.39 -2.28 6.01
N GLY A 36 5.80 -3.17 5.13
CA GLY A 36 6.43 -2.82 3.86
C GLY A 36 5.44 -3.02 2.72
N ILE A 37 5.50 -2.17 1.70
CA ILE A 37 4.60 -2.28 0.54
C ILE A 37 5.39 -2.21 -0.76
N VAL A 38 5.24 -3.23 -1.59
CA VAL A 38 5.75 -3.26 -2.96
C VAL A 38 4.55 -3.33 -3.91
N SER A 39 4.38 -2.26 -4.68
CA SER A 39 3.36 -2.19 -5.71
C SER A 39 3.95 -2.60 -7.06
N ILE A 40 3.39 -3.65 -7.66
CA ILE A 40 3.81 -4.14 -8.97
C ILE A 40 2.83 -3.59 -10.01
N THR A 41 3.37 -2.95 -11.05
CA THR A 41 2.56 -2.32 -12.10
C THR A 41 3.05 -2.73 -13.47
N ALA A 42 2.14 -2.76 -14.45
CA ALA A 42 2.44 -3.22 -15.80
C ALA A 42 3.50 -2.36 -16.52
N ALA A 43 3.51 -1.05 -16.24
CA ALA A 43 4.46 -0.12 -16.81
C ALA A 43 4.73 1.06 -15.86
N PRO A 44 5.93 1.69 -15.96
CA PRO A 44 6.19 2.99 -15.39
C PRO A 44 5.18 4.02 -15.91
N ASP A 45 4.68 4.87 -15.02
CA ASP A 45 3.72 5.92 -15.35
C ASP A 45 4.03 7.16 -14.51
N PRO A 46 4.52 8.25 -15.12
CA PRO A 46 4.92 9.45 -14.39
C PRO A 46 3.73 10.22 -13.80
N THR A 47 2.50 9.93 -14.22
CA THR A 47 1.28 10.57 -13.70
C THR A 47 0.73 9.84 -12.48
N ARG A 48 1.25 8.66 -12.17
CA ARG A 48 0.76 7.80 -11.09
C ARG A 48 1.14 8.39 -9.73
N THR A 49 0.13 8.74 -8.96
CA THR A 49 0.26 9.30 -7.61
C THR A 49 -0.46 8.41 -6.60
N PRO A 50 0.07 8.23 -5.38
CA PRO A 50 -0.64 7.52 -4.32
C PRO A 50 -2.00 8.18 -4.04
N LYS A 51 -3.05 7.37 -3.94
CA LYS A 51 -4.42 7.82 -3.64
C LYS A 51 -4.78 7.77 -2.16
N TYR A 52 -3.84 7.33 -1.33
CA TYR A 52 -4.00 7.14 0.11
C TYR A 52 -2.82 7.79 0.84
N GLU A 53 -3.11 8.45 1.96
CA GLU A 53 -2.08 8.96 2.85
C GLU A 53 -1.46 7.80 3.64
N MET A 54 -0.14 7.65 3.57
CA MET A 54 0.51 6.49 4.16
C MET A 54 0.72 6.69 5.67
N PRO A 55 0.31 5.74 6.54
CA PRO A 55 0.64 5.78 7.95
C PRO A 55 2.15 5.72 8.18
N GLY A 56 2.66 6.41 9.22
CA GLY A 56 4.10 6.52 9.49
C GLY A 56 4.82 5.21 9.85
N HIS A 57 4.07 4.15 10.16
CA HIS A 57 4.61 2.80 10.40
C HIS A 57 4.62 1.90 9.16
N VAL A 58 4.28 2.46 7.99
CA VAL A 58 4.52 1.86 6.68
C VAL A 58 5.80 2.47 6.09
N ILE A 59 6.70 1.61 5.61
CA ILE A 59 8.08 1.94 5.23
C ILE A 59 8.49 1.36 3.88
#